data_AF-A0A9C8VXJ7-F1
#
_entry.id   AF-A0A9C8VXJ7-F1
#
_cell.length_a   1.000
_cell.length_b   1.000
_cell.length_c   1.000
_cell.angle_alpha   90.00
_cell.angle_beta   90.00
_cell.angle_gamma   90.00
#
_symmetry.space_group_name_H-M   'P 1'
#
loop_
_entity.id
_entity.type
_entity.pdbx_description
1 polymer ?
#
loop_
_entity_poly.entity_id
_entity_poly.type
_entity_poly.pdbx_seq_one_letter_code
_entity_poly.pdbx_strand_id
1 'polypeptide(L)'
;MIEIIPKPTKKEPVWTKILFFLSIAVLMGITVAFFLFGYFIGEEEKTLESTKKILAQPRSTNEQELERRVSQYQRKIDDFTLLINQHKVSSDFFAFLEGITHPQVWISELNLNTQTAEVELSGEAEKTALGQQLLIFREDKQILRTDLSNVRVKEGEKVGFTILLFLHPEIFKFLK
;
A
#
# COMPACT_ATOMS: atom_id res chain seq x y z
N MET A 1 -99.04 2.13 -20.17
CA MET A 1 -98.01 3.13 -19.83
C MET A 1 -97.09 2.50 -18.81
N ILE A 2 -95.83 2.26 -19.18
CA ILE A 2 -94.79 1.81 -18.26
C ILE A 2 -93.68 2.85 -18.36
N GLU A 3 -93.51 3.63 -17.31
CA GLU A 3 -92.42 4.60 -17.18
C GLU A 3 -91.12 3.83 -16.87
N ILE A 4 -90.14 3.94 -17.76
CA ILE A 4 -88.81 3.37 -17.56
C ILE A 4 -87.96 4.42 -16.83
N ILE A 5 -87.68 4.18 -15.55
CA ILE A 5 -86.75 4.98 -14.76
C ILE A 5 -85.32 4.70 -15.26
N PRO A 6 -84.54 5.72 -15.67
CA PRO A 6 -83.18 5.48 -16.13
C PRO A 6 -82.25 5.13 -14.96
N LYS A 7 -81.50 4.03 -15.08
CA LYS A 7 -80.45 3.64 -14.13
C LYS A 7 -79.33 4.69 -14.13
N PRO A 8 -78.85 5.14 -12.95
CA PRO A 8 -77.76 6.10 -12.89
C PRO A 8 -76.46 5.47 -13.41
N THR A 9 -75.79 6.18 -14.32
CA THR A 9 -74.48 5.80 -14.86
C THR A 9 -73.45 5.80 -13.74
N LYS A 10 -72.93 4.62 -13.43
CA LYS A 10 -71.92 4.37 -12.39
C LYS A 10 -70.65 5.16 -12.76
N LYS A 11 -70.41 6.29 -12.08
CA LYS A 11 -69.18 7.07 -12.24
C LYS A 11 -68.00 6.18 -11.88
N GLU A 12 -67.10 5.98 -12.84
CA GLU A 12 -65.88 5.21 -12.61
C GLU A 12 -65.05 5.87 -11.49
N PRO A 13 -64.57 5.10 -10.50
CA PRO A 13 -63.78 5.64 -9.42
C PRO A 13 -62.49 6.26 -9.97
N VAL A 14 -62.17 7.48 -9.55
CA VAL A 14 -61.03 8.28 -10.09
C VAL A 14 -59.69 7.51 -10.04
N TRP A 15 -59.55 6.59 -9.09
CA TRP A 15 -58.41 5.69 -8.94
C TRP A 15 -58.17 4.78 -10.15
N THR A 16 -59.21 4.30 -10.84
CA THR A 16 -59.02 3.46 -12.04
C THR A 16 -58.46 4.26 -13.21
N LYS A 17 -58.83 5.55 -13.33
CA LYS A 17 -58.25 6.45 -14.33
C LYS A 17 -56.78 6.75 -14.00
N ILE A 18 -56.46 7.01 -12.74
CA ILE A 18 -55.06 7.22 -12.28
C ILE A 18 -54.21 5.98 -12.55
N LEU A 19 -54.72 4.79 -12.22
CA LEU A 19 -54.02 3.52 -12.45
C LEU A 19 -53.78 3.25 -13.94
N PHE A 20 -54.75 3.59 -14.80
CA PHE A 20 -54.62 3.45 -16.25
C PHE A 20 -53.55 4.38 -16.83
N PHE A 21 -53.53 5.66 -16.44
CA PHE A 21 -52.48 6.59 -16.85
C PHE A 21 -51.10 6.22 -16.30
N LEU A 22 -51.03 5.71 -15.06
CA LEU A 22 -49.79 5.21 -14.48
C LEU A 22 -49.23 4.02 -15.28
N SER A 23 -50.09 3.09 -15.69
CA SER A 23 -49.68 1.94 -16.51
C SER A 23 -49.12 2.37 -17.86
N ILE A 24 -49.73 3.36 -18.51
CA ILE A 24 -49.23 3.95 -19.77
C ILE A 24 -47.89 4.65 -19.54
N ALA A 25 -47.76 5.43 -18.46
CA ALA A 25 -46.52 6.13 -18.14
C ALA A 25 -45.36 5.16 -17.86
N VAL A 26 -45.61 4.05 -17.14
CA VAL A 26 -44.61 3.00 -16.89
C VAL A 26 -44.22 2.31 -18.20
N LEU A 27 -45.17 1.98 -19.07
CA LEU A 27 -44.89 1.36 -20.36
C LEU A 27 -44.03 2.27 -21.24
N MET A 28 -44.34 3.57 -21.27
CA MET A 28 -43.54 4.58 -21.97
C MET A 28 -42.16 4.77 -21.36
N GLY A 29 -42.04 4.70 -20.03
CA GLY A 29 -40.75 4.75 -19.35
C GLY A 29 -39.84 3.57 -19.71
N ILE A 30 -40.40 2.36 -19.79
CA ILE A 30 -39.65 1.15 -20.16
C ILE A 30 -39.18 1.23 -21.62
N THR A 31 -40.01 1.68 -22.55
CA THR A 31 -39.61 1.80 -23.96
C THR A 31 -38.52 2.84 -24.14
N VAL A 32 -38.63 4.01 -23.50
CA VAL A 32 -37.59 5.05 -23.55
C VAL A 32 -36.29 4.56 -22.92
N ALA A 33 -36.35 3.89 -21.77
CA ALA A 33 -35.18 3.31 -21.13
C ALA A 33 -34.49 2.27 -22.04
N PHE A 34 -35.26 1.38 -22.68
CA PHE A 34 -34.72 0.39 -23.61
C PHE A 34 -33.98 1.03 -24.80
N PHE A 35 -34.55 2.09 -25.39
CA PHE A 35 -33.91 2.82 -26.49
C PHE A 35 -32.65 3.56 -26.04
N LEU A 36 -32.65 4.18 -24.86
CA LEU A 36 -31.47 4.84 -24.29
C LEU A 36 -30.36 3.82 -24.04
N PHE A 37 -30.66 2.71 -23.37
CA PHE A 37 -29.68 1.65 -23.13
C PHE A 37 -29.10 1.11 -24.44
N GLY A 38 -29.93 0.89 -25.46
CA GLY A 38 -29.45 0.45 -26.77
C GLY A 38 -28.49 1.44 -27.45
N TYR A 39 -28.73 2.74 -27.32
CA TYR A 39 -27.86 3.77 -27.87
C TYR A 39 -26.49 3.82 -27.14
N PHE A 40 -26.50 3.80 -25.81
CA PHE A 40 -25.28 3.82 -24.99
C PHE A 40 -24.41 2.57 -25.21
N ILE A 41 -25.02 1.39 -25.34
CA ILE A 41 -24.29 0.14 -25.61
C ILE A 41 -23.64 0.18 -27.00
N GLY A 42 -24.32 0.75 -28.00
CA GLY A 42 -23.81 0.83 -29.37
C GLY A 42 -22.59 1.77 -29.53
N GLU A 43 -22.41 2.77 -28.66
CA GLU A 43 -21.19 3.60 -28.65
C GLU A 43 -20.02 2.84 -28.01
N GLU A 44 -20.25 2.15 -26.90
CA GLU A 44 -19.23 1.34 -26.22
C GLU A 44 -18.75 0.16 -27.09
N GLU A 45 -19.65 -0.44 -27.87
CA GLU A 45 -19.27 -1.51 -28.78
C GLU A 45 -18.38 -1.00 -29.92
N LYS A 46 -18.61 0.23 -30.41
CA LYS A 46 -17.77 0.87 -31.44
C LYS A 46 -16.39 1.27 -30.92
N THR A 47 -16.27 1.74 -29.68
CA THR A 47 -14.97 2.05 -29.06
C THR A 47 -14.17 0.76 -28.82
N LEU A 48 -14.83 -0.32 -28.39
CA LEU A 48 -14.22 -1.64 -28.28
C LEU A 48 -13.78 -2.20 -29.64
N GLU A 49 -14.63 -2.08 -30.65
CA GLU A 49 -14.35 -2.61 -31.98
C GLU A 49 -13.25 -1.80 -32.70
N SER A 50 -13.23 -0.48 -32.55
CA SER A 50 -12.14 0.37 -33.08
C SER A 50 -10.81 0.10 -32.37
N THR A 51 -10.82 -0.09 -31.05
CA THR A 51 -9.63 -0.49 -30.30
C THR A 51 -9.14 -1.87 -30.74
N LYS A 52 -10.05 -2.85 -30.90
CA LYS A 52 -9.72 -4.18 -31.43
C LYS A 52 -9.18 -4.11 -32.86
N LYS A 53 -9.72 -3.26 -33.72
CA LYS A 53 -9.24 -3.05 -35.10
C LYS A 53 -7.85 -2.41 -35.13
N ILE A 54 -7.55 -1.46 -34.24
CA ILE A 54 -6.20 -0.89 -34.09
C ILE A 54 -5.20 -1.93 -33.59
N LEU A 55 -5.61 -2.80 -32.66
CA LEU A 55 -4.78 -3.90 -32.17
C LEU A 55 -4.60 -5.04 -33.19
N ALA A 56 -5.59 -5.27 -34.06
CA ALA A 56 -5.61 -6.31 -35.09
C ALA A 56 -5.07 -5.87 -36.45
N GLN A 57 -4.80 -4.58 -36.66
CA GLN A 57 -4.06 -4.13 -37.83
C GLN A 57 -2.69 -4.82 -37.83
N PRO A 58 -2.21 -5.28 -39.01
CA PRO A 58 -0.91 -5.91 -39.12
C PRO A 58 0.17 -4.88 -38.75
N ARG A 59 0.57 -4.89 -37.47
CA ARG A 59 1.69 -4.09 -36.97
C ARG A 59 2.90 -4.41 -37.82
N SER A 60 3.61 -3.39 -38.27
CA SER A 60 4.85 -3.61 -39.01
C SER A 60 5.81 -4.42 -38.13
N THR A 61 6.66 -5.27 -38.72
CA THR A 61 7.63 -6.08 -37.98
C THR A 61 8.50 -5.22 -37.06
N ASN A 62 8.77 -3.98 -37.47
CA ASN A 62 9.53 -2.99 -36.70
C ASN A 62 8.80 -2.53 -35.43
N GLU A 63 7.49 -2.32 -35.48
CA GLU A 63 6.69 -1.90 -34.31
C GLU A 63 6.56 -3.03 -33.29
N GLN A 64 6.37 -4.27 -33.75
CA GLN A 64 6.32 -5.43 -32.86
C GLN A 64 7.66 -5.67 -32.15
N GLU A 65 8.79 -5.51 -32.86
CA GLU A 65 10.11 -5.59 -32.25
C GLU A 65 10.38 -4.48 -31.24
N LEU A 66 9.89 -3.26 -31.50
CA LEU A 66 10.02 -2.13 -30.59
C LEU A 66 9.20 -2.36 -29.32
N GLU A 67 7.94 -2.76 -29.44
CA GLU A 67 7.07 -3.08 -28.31
C GLU A 67 7.64 -4.22 -27.46
N ARG A 68 8.17 -5.27 -28.11
CA ARG A 68 8.86 -6.37 -27.42
C ARG A 68 10.08 -5.86 -26.66
N ARG A 69 10.89 -4.99 -27.26
CA ARG A 69 12.05 -4.38 -26.58
C ARG A 69 11.63 -3.54 -25.39
N VAL A 70 10.64 -2.67 -25.54
CA VAL A 70 10.13 -1.84 -24.44
C VAL A 70 9.59 -2.70 -23.30
N SER A 71 8.81 -3.74 -23.61
CA SER A 71 8.32 -4.68 -22.60
C SER A 71 9.45 -5.41 -21.88
N GLN A 72 10.51 -5.80 -22.60
CA GLN A 72 11.70 -6.41 -21.99
C GLN A 72 12.43 -5.44 -21.06
N TYR A 73 12.57 -4.17 -21.44
CA TYR A 73 13.18 -3.15 -20.58
C TYR A 73 12.32 -2.87 -19.35
N GLN A 74 11.00 -2.81 -19.50
CA GLN A 74 10.08 -2.63 -18.38
C GLN A 74 10.27 -3.75 -17.34
N ARG A 75 10.27 -5.01 -17.78
CA ARG A 75 10.51 -6.15 -16.89
C ARG A 75 11.85 -6.06 -16.17
N LYS A 76 12.92 -5.68 -16.87
CA LYS A 76 14.23 -5.48 -16.25
C LYS A 76 14.17 -4.40 -15.17
N ILE A 77 13.53 -3.26 -15.46
CA ILE A 77 13.38 -2.17 -14.49
C ILE A 77 12.59 -2.65 -13.27
N ASP A 78 11.51 -3.40 -13.47
CA ASP A 78 10.67 -3.93 -12.39
C ASP A 78 11.47 -4.91 -11.51
N ASP A 79 12.26 -5.80 -12.12
CA ASP A 79 13.14 -6.74 -11.41
C ASP A 79 14.20 -5.99 -10.57
N PHE A 80 14.85 -4.97 -11.14
CA PHE A 80 15.81 -4.15 -10.39
C PHE A 80 15.14 -3.32 -9.29
N THR A 81 13.93 -2.84 -9.52
CA THR A 81 13.16 -2.10 -8.52
C THR A 81 12.86 -2.99 -7.31
N LEU A 82 12.51 -4.26 -7.53
CA LEU A 82 12.33 -5.23 -6.45
C LEU A 82 13.61 -5.40 -5.63
N LEU A 83 14.76 -5.58 -6.30
CA LEU A 83 16.05 -5.76 -5.63
C LEU A 83 16.47 -4.53 -4.83
N ILE A 84 16.30 -3.32 -5.40
CA ILE A 84 16.63 -2.06 -4.72
C ILE A 84 15.72 -1.81 -3.53
N ASN A 85 14.41 -2.07 -3.64
CA ASN A 85 13.47 -1.89 -2.53
C ASN A 85 13.74 -2.84 -1.36
N GLN A 86 14.30 -4.02 -1.65
CA GLN A 86 14.72 -4.97 -0.61
C GLN A 86 16.13 -4.70 -0.08
N HIS A 87 16.92 -3.86 -0.77
CA HIS A 87 18.26 -3.51 -0.35
C HIS A 87 18.21 -2.59 0.88
N LYS A 88 18.49 -3.16 2.05
CA LYS A 88 18.64 -2.42 3.30
C LYS A 88 20.06 -1.89 3.41
N VAL A 89 20.21 -0.58 3.45
CA VAL A 89 21.52 0.06 3.59
C VAL A 89 21.90 0.16 5.06
N SER A 90 23.04 -0.44 5.41
CA SER A 90 23.60 -0.42 6.77
C SER A 90 24.47 0.81 7.06
N SER A 91 24.85 1.61 6.05
CA SER A 91 25.70 2.79 6.27
C SER A 91 25.06 3.82 7.19
N ASP A 92 23.75 4.05 7.03
CA ASP A 92 23.02 5.03 7.83
C ASP A 92 22.91 4.59 9.29
N PHE A 93 22.92 3.27 9.52
CA PHE A 93 22.96 2.72 10.86
C PHE A 93 24.29 2.99 11.58
N PHE A 94 25.44 2.92 10.89
CA PHE A 94 26.72 3.26 11.52
C PHE A 94 26.78 4.74 11.91
N ALA A 95 26.31 5.64 11.04
CA ALA A 95 26.24 7.08 11.36
C ALA A 95 25.29 7.36 12.52
N PHE A 96 24.15 6.68 12.57
CA PHE A 96 23.22 6.73 13.70
C PHE A 96 23.91 6.27 14.99
N LEU A 97 24.52 5.08 14.99
CA LEU A 97 25.16 4.50 16.16
C LEU A 97 26.31 5.38 16.67
N GLU A 98 27.12 5.94 15.79
CA GLU A 98 28.20 6.87 16.14
C GLU A 98 27.66 8.12 16.86
N GLY A 99 26.52 8.66 16.41
CA GLY A 99 25.90 9.83 17.05
C GLY A 99 25.32 9.58 18.44
N ILE A 100 24.98 8.33 18.77
CA ILE A 100 24.35 7.95 20.05
C ILE A 100 25.26 7.13 20.97
N THR A 101 26.51 6.87 20.56
CA THR A 101 27.49 6.15 21.39
C THR A 101 28.22 7.13 22.28
N HIS A 102 28.24 6.83 23.58
CA HIS A 102 28.92 7.61 24.59
C HIS A 102 30.44 7.54 24.40
N PRO A 103 31.19 8.66 24.46
CA PRO A 103 32.63 8.68 24.13
C PRO A 103 33.52 7.75 24.96
N GLN A 104 33.08 7.39 26.18
CA GLN A 104 33.78 6.47 27.08
C GLN A 104 33.32 5.00 26.97
N VAL A 105 32.54 4.66 25.95
CA VAL A 105 32.10 3.29 25.67
C VAL A 105 32.86 2.76 24.47
N TRP A 106 33.52 1.61 24.65
CA TRP A 106 34.23 0.93 23.58
C TRP A 106 33.41 -0.25 23.09
N ILE A 107 33.05 -0.25 21.81
CA ILE A 107 32.37 -1.37 21.16
C ILE A 107 33.44 -2.22 20.47
N SER A 108 33.54 -3.49 20.85
CA SER A 108 34.49 -4.45 20.26
C SER A 108 33.87 -5.31 19.17
N GLU A 109 32.56 -5.57 19.26
CA GLU A 109 31.84 -6.41 18.31
C GLU A 109 30.45 -5.84 18.08
N LEU A 110 30.03 -5.86 16.81
CA LEU A 110 28.72 -5.42 16.35
C LEU A 110 28.17 -6.45 15.40
N ASN A 111 26.99 -6.97 15.71
CA ASN A 111 26.24 -7.88 14.86
C ASN A 111 24.87 -7.27 14.55
N LEU A 112 24.69 -6.81 13.31
CA LEU A 112 23.45 -6.22 12.83
C LEU A 112 22.68 -7.21 11.96
N ASN A 113 21.46 -7.52 12.37
CA ASN A 113 20.50 -8.24 11.54
C ASN A 113 19.48 -7.25 10.97
N THR A 114 19.69 -6.84 9.71
CA THR A 114 18.77 -5.91 9.04
C THR A 114 17.40 -6.54 8.75
N GLN A 115 17.26 -7.87 8.72
CA GLN A 115 15.98 -8.53 8.50
C GLN A 115 15.07 -8.42 9.71
N THR A 116 15.60 -8.68 10.91
CA THR A 116 14.86 -8.59 12.18
C THR A 116 14.92 -7.21 12.84
N ALA A 117 15.74 -6.29 12.31
CA ALA A 117 16.03 -4.98 12.89
C ALA A 117 16.61 -5.09 14.32
N GLU A 118 17.45 -6.09 14.53
CA GLU A 118 18.11 -6.37 15.81
C GLU A 118 19.61 -6.10 15.69
N VAL A 119 20.18 -5.54 16.74
CA VAL A 119 21.62 -5.30 16.85
C VAL A 119 22.14 -5.81 18.16
N GLU A 120 23.16 -6.65 18.11
CA GLU A 120 23.94 -7.05 19.26
C GLU A 120 25.26 -6.28 19.29
N LEU A 121 25.49 -5.56 20.39
CA LEU A 121 26.70 -4.78 20.65
C LEU A 121 27.43 -5.40 21.84
N SER A 122 28.68 -5.80 21.66
CA SER A 122 29.53 -6.24 22.76
C SER A 122 30.74 -5.33 22.90
N GLY A 123 31.14 -5.04 24.13
CA GLY A 123 32.13 -4.03 24.39
C GLY A 123 32.54 -3.90 25.84
N GLU A 124 33.28 -2.83 26.13
CA GLU A 124 33.78 -2.48 27.45
C GLU A 124 33.54 -1.00 27.76
N ALA A 125 33.15 -0.70 28.99
CA ALA A 125 32.96 0.66 29.45
C ALA A 125 33.18 0.76 30.97
N GLU A 126 33.36 1.98 31.46
CA GLU A 126 33.25 2.27 32.89
C GLU A 126 31.79 2.07 33.35
N LYS A 127 31.57 1.69 34.61
CA LYS A 127 30.22 1.42 35.15
C LYS A 127 29.27 2.60 34.98
N THR A 128 29.78 3.81 35.21
CA THR A 128 29.03 5.07 35.07
C THR A 128 28.68 5.35 33.61
N ALA A 129 29.66 5.21 32.71
CA ALA A 129 29.49 5.39 31.27
C ALA A 129 28.49 4.39 30.67
N LEU A 130 28.53 3.11 31.11
CA LEU A 130 27.56 2.09 30.67
C LEU A 130 26.13 2.45 31.08
N GLY A 131 25.95 2.96 32.31
CA GLY A 131 24.65 3.43 32.77
C GLY A 131 24.10 4.59 31.93
N GLN A 132 24.95 5.56 31.59
CA GLN A 132 24.60 6.68 30.72
C GLN A 132 24.26 6.21 29.29
N GLN A 133 25.03 5.27 28.74
CA GLN A 133 24.76 4.68 27.42
C GLN A 133 23.37 4.03 27.35
N LEU A 134 23.01 3.28 28.39
CA LEU A 134 21.69 2.65 28.50
C LEU A 134 20.54 3.66 28.56
N LEU A 135 20.76 4.84 29.16
CA LEU A 135 19.78 5.92 29.17
C LEU A 135 19.64 6.54 27.78
N ILE A 136 20.75 6.86 27.11
CA ILE A 136 20.75 7.39 25.74
C ILE A 136 19.99 6.45 24.80
N PHE A 137 20.23 5.14 24.90
CA PHE A 137 19.53 4.15 24.08
C PHE A 137 18.03 4.02 24.39
N ARG A 138 17.60 4.27 25.64
CA ARG A 138 16.18 4.22 26.02
C ARG A 138 15.41 5.47 25.63
N GLU A 139 16.08 6.61 25.56
CA GLU A 139 15.45 7.89 25.21
C GLU A 139 15.39 8.13 23.69
N ASP A 140 16.17 7.40 22.91
CA ASP A 140 16.17 7.53 21.45
C ASP A 140 14.89 6.95 20.83
N LYS A 141 14.28 7.71 19.92
CA LYS A 141 12.99 7.36 19.29
C LYS A 141 13.10 6.23 18.26
N GLN A 142 14.30 5.94 17.75
CA GLN A 142 14.54 4.89 16.76
C GLN A 142 14.80 3.54 17.42
N ILE A 143 15.00 3.50 18.74
CA ILE A 143 15.20 2.29 19.52
C ILE A 143 13.87 1.92 20.20
N LEU A 144 13.34 0.75 19.86
CA LEU A 144 12.12 0.19 20.45
C LEU A 144 12.37 -0.37 21.85
N ARG A 145 13.49 -1.07 22.01
CA ARG A 145 13.84 -1.79 23.23
C ARG A 145 15.34 -1.99 23.33
N THR A 146 15.84 -1.98 24.56
CA THR A 146 17.24 -2.26 24.91
C THR A 146 17.29 -3.29 26.03
N ASP A 147 17.98 -4.40 25.79
CA ASP A 147 18.24 -5.44 26.78
C ASP A 147 19.75 -5.54 27.06
N LEU A 148 20.12 -5.50 28.34
CA LEU A 148 21.51 -5.67 28.78
C LEU A 148 21.72 -7.11 29.24
N SER A 149 22.78 -7.75 28.76
CA SER A 149 23.20 -9.09 29.14
C SER A 149 24.72 -9.18 29.32
N ASN A 150 25.19 -10.31 29.87
CA ASN A 150 26.62 -10.65 29.98
C ASN A 150 27.51 -9.56 30.61
N VAL A 151 27.03 -8.89 31.65
CA VAL A 151 27.82 -7.91 32.40
C VAL A 151 28.90 -8.61 33.21
N ARG A 152 30.18 -8.40 32.86
CA ARG A 152 31.34 -9.00 33.53
C ARG A 152 32.31 -7.92 33.96
N VAL A 153 32.64 -7.88 35.24
CA VAL A 153 33.66 -6.97 35.77
C VAL A 153 35.04 -7.44 35.30
N LYS A 154 35.82 -6.57 34.67
CA LYS A 154 37.23 -6.81 34.33
C LYS A 154 38.13 -6.14 35.37
N GLU A 155 39.44 -6.39 35.31
CA GLU A 155 40.39 -5.72 36.20
C GLU A 155 40.30 -4.18 36.04
N GLY A 156 40.17 -3.47 37.17
CA GLY A 156 39.94 -2.02 37.23
C GLY A 156 38.46 -1.62 37.36
N GLU A 157 38.10 -0.43 36.86
CA GLU A 157 36.73 0.10 36.85
C GLU A 157 35.93 -0.25 35.57
N LYS A 158 36.53 -1.06 34.68
CA LYS A 158 35.94 -1.45 33.41
C LYS A 158 35.04 -2.68 33.55
N VAL A 159 33.96 -2.68 32.79
CA VAL A 159 32.98 -3.74 32.74
C VAL A 159 32.74 -4.11 31.28
N GLY A 160 32.89 -5.40 30.98
CA GLY A 160 32.46 -5.98 29.71
C GLY A 160 30.95 -6.16 29.70
N PHE A 161 30.31 -5.89 28.57
CA PHE A 161 28.86 -5.98 28.43
C PHE A 161 28.46 -6.51 27.04
N THR A 162 27.22 -7.00 26.96
CA THR A 162 26.51 -7.25 25.70
C THR A 162 25.15 -6.55 25.77
N ILE A 163 24.85 -5.71 24.79
CA ILE A 163 23.57 -5.00 24.66
C ILE A 163 22.87 -5.48 23.41
N LEU A 164 21.62 -5.88 23.54
CA LEU A 164 20.73 -6.19 22.44
C LEU A 164 19.77 -5.01 22.24
N LEU A 165 19.78 -4.43 21.05
CA LEU A 165 18.91 -3.34 20.63
C LEU A 165 17.90 -3.84 19.61
N PHE A 166 16.66 -3.44 19.80
CA PHE A 166 15.59 -3.62 18.82
C PHE A 166 15.28 -2.26 18.20
N LEU A 167 15.43 -2.16 16.89
CA LEU A 167 15.35 -0.89 16.16
C LEU A 167 14.03 -0.79 15.38
N HIS A 168 13.57 0.43 15.15
CA HIS A 168 12.52 0.67 14.17
C HIS A 168 13.02 0.32 12.76
N PRO A 169 12.31 -0.48 11.96
CA PRO A 169 12.75 -0.86 10.60
C PRO A 169 13.00 0.31 9.64
N GLU A 170 12.52 1.52 9.99
CA GLU A 170 12.64 2.73 9.17
C GLU A 170 14.07 3.24 9.03
N ILE A 171 14.96 2.94 9.98
CA ILE A 171 16.40 3.27 9.91
C ILE A 171 17.10 2.60 8.71
N PHE A 172 16.56 1.50 8.19
CA PHE A 172 17.18 0.74 7.10
C PHE A 172 16.57 1.01 5.71
N LYS A 173 15.63 1.95 5.59
CA LYS A 173 15.00 2.28 4.31
C LYS A 173 15.99 3.04 3.41
N PHE A 174 16.28 2.49 2.24
CA PHE A 174 17.18 3.10 1.25
C PHE A 174 16.61 4.36 0.58
N LEU A 175 15.29 4.42 0.40
CA LEU A 175 14.60 5.59 -0.15
C LEU A 175 13.70 6.17 0.97
N LYS A 176 14.02 7.39 1.40
CA LYS A 176 13.15 8.24 2.21
C LYS A 176 12.22 9.06 1.32
#